data_AF-A0A3M1LL86-F1
#
_entry.id   AF-A0A3M1LL86-F1
#
_cell.length_a   1.000
_cell.length_b   1.000
_cell.length_c   1.000
_cell.angle_alpha   90.00
_cell.angle_beta   90.00
_cell.angle_gamma   90.00
#
_symmetry.space_group_name_H-M   'P 1'
#
loop_
_entity.id
_entity.type
_entity.pdbx_description
1 polymer ?
#
loop_
_entity_poly.entity_id
_entity_poly.type
_entity_poly.pdbx_seq_one_letter_code
_entity_poly.pdbx_strand_id
1 'polypeptide(L)'
;MVEKDPSRTVDLLISLGTLSPDANRYVIEKGIELSIKTLYGAKVDEMEVKALMELANKTMSRFPFRLPKHLALYMRMASMLEGIYLSLNVEFKFVKVLRGILEEEGLVKEAYIEEIKSSIEKVSKGLNDAISIAPLLKTYLEGNMVYNNHKSRHGLIAGSILSSSVFIGSSIIMQSNPLFAHIGFIIATAIIGSSILIDRFR
;
A
#
# COMPACT_ATOMS: atom_id res chain seq x y z
N MET A 1 1.64 6.94 3.19
CA MET A 1 1.91 6.35 1.86
C MET A 1 0.61 6.02 1.10
N VAL A 2 -0.51 6.67 1.45
CA VAL A 2 -1.85 6.48 0.86
C VAL A 2 -2.01 7.15 -0.52
N GLU A 3 -1.22 8.18 -0.81
CA GLU A 3 -1.29 9.00 -2.03
C GLU A 3 -0.87 8.30 -3.34
N LYS A 4 -0.38 7.06 -3.27
CA LYS A 4 0.15 6.34 -4.44
C LYS A 4 -0.72 5.20 -4.93
N ASP A 5 -1.90 4.99 -4.34
CA ASP A 5 -2.84 3.94 -4.77
C ASP A 5 -3.99 4.58 -5.57
N PRO A 6 -4.00 4.44 -6.91
CA PRO A 6 -5.05 5.01 -7.75
C PRO A 6 -6.42 4.42 -7.44
N SER A 7 -6.50 3.12 -7.14
CA SER A 7 -7.76 2.43 -6.86
C SER A 7 -8.41 2.96 -5.59
N ARG A 8 -7.62 3.06 -4.52
CA ARG A 8 -8.11 3.60 -3.25
C ARG A 8 -8.51 5.07 -3.39
N THR A 9 -7.79 5.84 -4.21
CA THR A 9 -8.13 7.24 -4.49
C THR A 9 -9.48 7.35 -5.17
N VAL A 10 -9.78 6.49 -6.15
CA VAL A 10 -11.11 6.45 -6.79
C VAL A 10 -12.21 6.15 -5.78
N ASP A 11 -12.00 5.16 -4.92
CA ASP A 11 -13.00 4.78 -3.92
C ASP A 11 -13.28 5.94 -2.94
N LEU A 12 -12.24 6.67 -2.54
CA LEU A 12 -12.37 7.88 -1.72
C LEU A 12 -13.14 8.98 -2.45
N LEU A 13 -12.80 9.25 -3.72
CA LEU A 13 -13.48 10.28 -4.51
C LEU A 13 -14.97 9.98 -4.71
N ILE A 14 -15.35 8.71 -4.87
CA ILE A 14 -16.75 8.27 -4.89
C ILE A 14 -17.40 8.48 -3.52
N SER A 15 -16.72 8.09 -2.42
CA SER A 15 -17.24 8.25 -1.05
C SER A 15 -17.49 9.72 -0.68
N LEU A 16 -16.64 10.63 -1.17
CA LEU A 16 -16.78 12.08 -0.98
C LEU A 16 -17.85 12.71 -1.88
N GLY A 17 -18.43 11.94 -2.81
CA GLY A 17 -19.39 12.42 -3.80
C GLY A 17 -18.76 13.31 -4.88
N THR A 18 -17.44 13.26 -5.03
CA THR A 18 -16.68 14.05 -6.01
C THR A 18 -16.60 13.38 -7.38
N LEU A 19 -16.70 12.06 -7.41
CA LEU A 19 -16.69 11.25 -8.62
C LEU A 19 -18.02 10.50 -8.75
N SER A 20 -18.60 10.57 -9.95
CA SER A 20 -19.84 9.86 -10.26
C SER A 20 -19.61 8.34 -10.32
N PRO A 21 -20.42 7.51 -9.66
CA PRO A 21 -20.20 6.07 -9.59
C PRO A 21 -20.45 5.33 -10.91
N ASP A 22 -21.11 5.97 -11.88
CA ASP A 22 -21.31 5.51 -13.26
C ASP A 22 -20.10 5.74 -14.16
N ALA A 23 -19.06 6.43 -13.68
CA ALA A 23 -17.86 6.68 -14.45
C ALA A 23 -17.07 5.39 -14.71
N ASN A 24 -16.44 5.29 -15.88
CA ASN A 24 -15.57 4.16 -16.20
C ASN A 24 -14.35 4.14 -15.26
N ARG A 25 -14.37 3.23 -14.28
CA ARG A 25 -13.37 3.13 -13.22
C ARG A 25 -11.95 2.99 -13.77
N TYR A 26 -11.74 2.15 -14.77
CA TYR A 26 -10.43 1.91 -15.37
C TYR A 26 -9.80 3.19 -15.93
N VAL A 27 -10.59 4.00 -16.65
CA VAL A 27 -10.12 5.26 -17.22
C VAL A 27 -9.75 6.27 -16.13
N ILE A 28 -10.55 6.35 -15.07
CA ILE A 28 -10.27 7.27 -13.95
C ILE A 28 -9.05 6.84 -13.16
N GLU A 29 -8.92 5.55 -12.84
CA GLU A 29 -7.74 5.02 -12.15
C GLU A 29 -6.46 5.28 -12.95
N LYS A 30 -6.49 5.05 -14.27
CA LYS A 30 -5.35 5.36 -15.13
C LYS A 30 -5.04 6.85 -15.20
N GLY A 31 -6.05 7.72 -15.26
CA GLY A 31 -5.85 9.17 -15.20
C GLY A 31 -5.20 9.62 -13.89
N ILE A 32 -5.64 9.05 -12.76
CA ILE A 32 -5.07 9.33 -11.44
C ILE A 32 -3.64 8.79 -11.35
N GLU A 33 -3.37 7.59 -11.87
CA GLU A 33 -2.02 7.01 -11.91
C GLU A 33 -1.03 7.93 -12.65
N LEU A 34 -1.41 8.42 -13.83
CA LEU A 34 -0.59 9.35 -14.60
C LEU A 34 -0.39 10.70 -13.89
N SER A 35 -1.44 11.18 -13.20
CA SER A 35 -1.38 12.42 -12.42
C SER A 35 -0.40 12.27 -11.25
N ILE A 36 -0.47 11.15 -10.54
CA ILE A 36 0.47 10.81 -9.45
C ILE A 36 1.90 10.76 -10.00
N LYS A 37 2.15 10.05 -11.10
CA LYS A 37 3.48 9.99 -11.73
C LYS A 37 4.04 11.40 -12.00
N THR A 38 3.23 12.27 -12.59
CA THR A 38 3.61 13.67 -12.88
C THR A 38 3.93 14.44 -11.60
N LEU A 39 3.12 14.31 -10.55
CA LEU A 39 3.35 14.99 -9.26
C LEU A 39 4.68 14.59 -8.60
N TYR A 40 5.11 13.34 -8.78
CA TYR A 40 6.40 12.85 -8.29
C TYR A 40 7.57 13.15 -9.26
N GLY A 41 7.36 13.98 -10.27
CA GLY A 41 8.38 14.41 -11.23
C GLY A 41 8.71 13.38 -12.30
N ALA A 42 7.93 12.31 -12.44
CA ALA A 42 8.09 11.37 -13.53
C ALA A 42 7.51 11.96 -14.82
N LYS A 43 8.27 11.86 -15.92
CA LYS A 43 7.77 12.19 -17.25
C LYS A 43 6.80 11.11 -17.70
N VAL A 44 5.54 11.49 -17.90
CA VAL A 44 4.53 10.62 -18.47
C VAL A 44 4.67 10.62 -19.99
N ASP A 45 4.53 9.44 -20.62
CA ASP A 45 4.59 9.29 -22.08
C ASP A 45 3.36 9.94 -22.74
N GLU A 46 3.60 10.77 -23.74
CA GLU A 46 2.55 11.44 -24.52
C GLU A 46 1.62 10.44 -25.22
N MET A 47 2.14 9.28 -25.65
CA MET A 47 1.32 8.21 -26.24
C MET A 47 0.36 7.60 -25.22
N GLU A 48 0.80 7.42 -23.97
CA GLU A 48 -0.03 6.89 -22.89
C GLU A 48 -1.17 7.87 -22.56
N VAL A 49 -0.87 9.17 -22.48
CA VAL A 49 -1.89 10.22 -22.29
C VAL A 49 -2.88 10.25 -23.45
N LYS A 50 -2.40 10.19 -24.69
CA LYS A 50 -3.25 10.24 -25.88
C LYS A 50 -4.18 9.03 -25.98
N ALA A 51 -3.67 7.84 -25.71
CA ALA A 51 -4.46 6.60 -25.67
C ALA A 51 -5.54 6.68 -24.57
N LEU A 52 -5.18 7.21 -23.40
CA LEU A 52 -6.13 7.40 -22.32
C LEU A 52 -7.24 8.41 -22.68
N MET A 53 -6.87 9.53 -23.32
CA MET A 53 -7.84 10.53 -23.77
C MET A 53 -8.80 9.99 -24.82
N GLU A 54 -8.30 9.18 -25.77
CA GLU A 54 -9.15 8.52 -26.76
C GLU A 54 -10.14 7.54 -26.10
N LEU A 55 -9.65 6.75 -25.13
CA LEU A 55 -10.50 5.83 -24.37
C LEU A 55 -11.54 6.58 -23.54
N ALA A 56 -11.16 7.69 -22.90
CA ALA A 56 -12.09 8.53 -22.14
C ALA A 56 -13.20 9.08 -23.04
N ASN A 57 -12.85 9.61 -24.22
CA ASN A 57 -13.83 10.13 -25.18
C ASN A 57 -14.82 9.05 -25.69
N LYS A 58 -14.37 7.80 -25.80
CA LYS A 58 -15.22 6.68 -26.22
C LYS A 58 -16.13 6.16 -25.10
N THR A 59 -15.69 6.27 -23.85
CA THR A 59 -16.34 5.61 -22.70
C THR A 59 -17.11 6.56 -21.81
N MET A 60 -16.87 7.87 -21.90
CA MET A 60 -17.51 8.88 -21.06
C MET A 60 -18.36 9.81 -21.92
N SER A 61 -19.66 9.83 -21.64
CA SER A 61 -20.58 10.77 -22.29
C SER A 61 -20.51 12.19 -21.70
N ARG A 62 -20.11 12.31 -20.43
CA ARG A 62 -20.01 13.56 -19.68
C ARG A 62 -18.84 13.52 -18.73
N PHE A 63 -18.32 14.69 -18.35
CA PHE A 63 -17.25 14.77 -17.37
C PHE A 63 -17.72 14.21 -16.01
N PRO A 64 -16.97 13.29 -15.38
CA PRO A 64 -17.48 12.50 -14.25
C PRO A 64 -17.26 13.16 -12.88
N PHE A 65 -16.47 14.23 -12.82
CA PHE A 65 -16.21 14.94 -11.56
C PHE A 65 -17.25 16.01 -11.29
N ARG A 66 -17.64 16.13 -10.02
CA ARG A 66 -18.51 17.18 -9.50
C ARG A 66 -17.91 17.67 -8.19
N LEU A 67 -18.00 18.96 -7.91
CA LEU A 67 -17.52 19.49 -6.63
C LEU A 67 -18.69 19.52 -5.62
N PRO A 68 -18.64 18.72 -4.54
CA PRO A 68 -19.64 18.77 -3.48
C PRO A 68 -19.70 20.16 -2.84
N LYS A 69 -20.90 20.59 -2.44
CA LYS A 69 -21.12 21.93 -1.85
C LYS A 69 -20.23 22.21 -0.64
N HIS A 70 -20.03 21.22 0.23
CA HIS A 70 -19.20 21.37 1.42
C HIS A 70 -17.71 21.55 1.07
N LEU A 71 -17.20 20.85 0.06
CA LEU A 71 -15.82 21.04 -0.42
C LEU A 71 -15.63 22.35 -1.19
N ALA A 72 -16.65 22.78 -1.94
CA ALA A 72 -16.59 24.03 -2.69
C ALA A 72 -16.33 25.26 -1.80
N LEU A 73 -16.85 25.25 -0.57
CA LEU A 73 -16.59 26.30 0.41
C LEU A 73 -15.10 26.35 0.78
N TYR A 74 -14.51 25.21 1.11
CA TYR A 74 -13.09 25.12 1.45
C TYR A 74 -12.19 25.46 0.27
N MET A 75 -12.54 25.05 -0.95
CA MET A 75 -11.78 25.44 -2.16
C MET A 75 -11.80 26.95 -2.35
N ARG A 76 -12.94 27.61 -2.16
CA ARG A 76 -13.03 29.07 -2.22
C ARG A 76 -12.17 29.72 -1.15
N MET A 77 -12.24 29.23 0.09
CA MET A 77 -11.40 29.74 1.19
C MET A 77 -9.91 29.59 0.87
N ALA A 78 -9.50 28.43 0.35
CA ALA A 78 -8.12 28.15 -0.04
C ALA A 78 -7.66 29.09 -1.15
N SER A 79 -8.43 29.25 -2.23
CA SER A 79 -8.08 30.16 -3.32
C SER A 79 -8.05 31.63 -2.89
N MET A 80 -8.91 32.05 -1.96
CA MET A 80 -8.84 33.41 -1.40
C MET A 80 -7.58 33.60 -0.56
N LEU A 81 -7.23 32.64 0.30
CA LEU A 81 -5.99 32.65 1.07
C LEU A 81 -4.76 32.68 0.17
N GLU A 82 -4.73 31.83 -0.85
CA GLU A 82 -3.67 31.80 -1.86
C GLU A 82 -3.53 33.16 -2.57
N GLY A 83 -4.65 33.75 -3.00
CA GLY A 83 -4.66 35.09 -3.61
C GLY A 83 -4.10 36.18 -2.69
N ILE A 84 -4.43 36.13 -1.39
CA ILE A 84 -3.88 37.06 -0.39
C ILE A 84 -2.37 36.87 -0.25
N TYR A 85 -1.89 35.62 -0.10
CA TYR A 85 -0.46 35.35 0.03
C TYR A 85 0.33 35.79 -1.20
N LEU A 86 -0.19 35.53 -2.40
CA LEU A 86 0.39 36.00 -3.65
C LEU A 86 0.45 37.54 -3.70
N SER A 87 -0.61 38.22 -3.24
CA SER A 87 -0.65 39.69 -3.25
C SER A 87 0.31 40.35 -2.26
N LEU A 88 0.51 39.74 -1.09
CA LEU A 88 1.38 40.28 -0.03
C LEU A 88 2.85 39.84 -0.16
N ASN A 89 3.17 39.02 -1.17
CA ASN A 89 4.50 38.45 -1.41
C ASN A 89 5.12 37.78 -0.16
N VAL A 90 4.28 37.08 0.61
CA VAL A 90 4.70 36.35 1.81
C VAL A 90 5.15 34.95 1.41
N GLU A 91 6.32 34.51 1.87
CA GLU A 91 6.80 33.14 1.67
C GLU A 91 6.01 32.16 2.56
N PHE A 92 4.88 31.67 2.05
CA PHE A 92 4.03 30.73 2.77
C PHE A 92 4.48 29.27 2.56
N LYS A 93 4.90 28.61 3.65
CA LYS A 93 5.30 27.20 3.65
C LYS A 93 4.12 26.30 4.03
N PHE A 94 3.19 26.10 3.10
CA PHE A 94 1.94 25.33 3.31
C PHE A 94 2.15 24.02 4.08
N VAL A 95 3.11 23.20 3.66
CA VAL A 95 3.38 21.88 4.28
C VAL A 95 3.73 22.00 5.77
N LYS A 96 4.47 23.06 6.16
CA LYS A 96 4.85 23.27 7.56
C LYS A 96 3.65 23.66 8.42
N VAL A 97 2.81 24.56 7.89
CA VAL A 97 1.60 25.03 8.60
C VAL A 97 0.57 23.91 8.70
N LEU A 98 0.33 23.19 7.60
CA LEU A 98 -0.56 22.04 7.57
C LEU A 98 -0.13 20.97 8.59
N ARG A 99 1.17 20.66 8.66
CA ARG A 99 1.67 19.72 9.66
C ARG A 99 1.32 20.15 11.08
N GLY A 100 1.54 21.42 11.43
CA GLY A 100 1.20 21.96 12.75
C GLY A 100 -0.28 21.78 13.09
N ILE A 101 -1.18 22.14 12.15
CA ILE A 101 -2.63 21.99 12.34
C ILE A 101 -3.02 20.51 12.52
N LEU A 102 -2.48 19.62 11.69
CA LEU A 102 -2.79 18.18 11.78
C LEU A 102 -2.27 17.54 13.08
N GLU A 103 -1.14 18.03 13.60
CA GLU A 103 -0.60 17.59 14.90
C GLU A 103 -1.46 18.10 16.06
N GLU A 104 -1.88 19.37 16.03
CA GLU A 104 -2.77 19.98 17.02
C GLU A 104 -4.14 19.30 17.10
N GLU A 105 -4.73 19.00 15.94
CA GLU A 105 -6.03 18.31 15.84
C GLU A 105 -5.93 16.80 16.10
N GLY A 106 -4.74 16.26 16.39
CA GLY A 106 -4.53 14.83 16.66
C GLY A 106 -4.64 13.90 15.44
N LEU A 107 -4.95 14.46 14.27
CA LEU A 107 -5.20 13.73 13.02
C LEU A 107 -3.99 12.93 12.52
N VAL A 108 -2.76 13.38 12.80
CA VAL A 108 -1.54 12.62 12.47
C VAL A 108 -1.51 11.28 13.22
N LYS A 109 -1.88 11.30 14.51
CA LYS A 109 -1.87 10.10 15.36
C LYS A 109 -2.99 9.15 14.98
N GLU A 110 -4.18 9.68 14.74
CA GLU A 110 -5.37 8.90 14.36
C GLU A 110 -5.19 8.19 13.02
N ALA A 111 -4.72 8.91 11.99
CA ALA A 111 -4.45 8.34 10.67
C ALA A 111 -3.41 7.20 10.74
N TYR A 112 -2.37 7.37 11.56
CA TYR A 112 -1.35 6.35 11.77
C TYR A 112 -1.93 5.10 12.46
N ILE A 113 -2.80 5.28 13.46
CA ILE A 113 -3.47 4.16 14.16
C ILE A 113 -4.38 3.39 13.20
N GLU A 114 -5.18 4.08 12.38
CA GLU A 114 -6.04 3.43 11.39
C GLU A 114 -5.24 2.67 10.32
N GLU A 115 -4.12 3.24 9.85
CA GLU A 115 -3.23 2.59 8.89
C GLU A 115 -2.62 1.30 9.47
N ILE A 116 -2.18 1.34 10.74
CA ILE A 116 -1.70 0.16 11.46
C ILE A 116 -2.81 -0.88 11.60
N LYS A 117 -4.01 -0.48 12.03
CA LYS A 117 -5.15 -1.40 12.22
C LYS A 117 -5.50 -2.11 10.91
N SER A 118 -5.59 -1.36 9.82
CA SER A 118 -5.85 -1.92 8.48
C SER A 118 -4.76 -2.89 8.03
N SER A 119 -3.49 -2.56 8.32
CA SER A 119 -2.35 -3.41 7.97
C SER A 119 -2.37 -4.73 8.76
N ILE A 120 -2.68 -4.67 10.06
CA ILE A 120 -2.82 -5.87 10.91
C ILE A 120 -3.99 -6.75 10.43
N GLU A 121 -5.12 -6.15 10.08
CA GLU A 121 -6.29 -6.90 9.61
C GLU A 121 -5.99 -7.64 8.29
N LYS A 122 -5.26 -7.01 7.36
CA LYS A 122 -4.79 -7.65 6.12
C LYS A 122 -3.86 -8.83 6.39
N VAL A 123 -2.92 -8.68 7.33
CA VAL A 123 -2.03 -9.78 7.74
C VAL A 123 -2.83 -10.93 8.35
N SER A 124 -3.80 -10.64 9.22
CA SER A 124 -4.67 -11.66 9.82
C SER A 124 -5.50 -12.39 8.76
N LYS A 125 -6.05 -11.68 7.79
CA LYS A 125 -6.80 -12.27 6.66
C LYS A 125 -5.90 -13.18 5.82
N GLY A 126 -4.71 -12.70 5.44
CA GLY A 126 -3.73 -13.49 4.68
C GLY A 126 -3.28 -14.77 5.40
N LEU A 127 -3.12 -14.73 6.73
CA LEU A 127 -2.84 -15.92 7.53
C LEU A 127 -4.01 -16.90 7.55
N ASN A 128 -5.24 -16.42 7.75
CA ASN A 128 -6.43 -17.27 7.70
C ASN A 128 -6.63 -17.92 6.33
N ASP A 129 -6.40 -17.17 5.25
CA ASP A 129 -6.48 -17.68 3.88
C ASP A 129 -5.40 -18.74 3.65
N ALA A 130 -4.16 -18.49 4.08
CA ALA A 130 -3.06 -19.45 3.97
C ALA A 130 -3.33 -20.74 4.76
N ILE A 131 -3.89 -20.64 5.98
CA ILE A 131 -4.28 -21.80 6.80
C ILE A 131 -5.39 -22.59 6.10
N SER A 132 -6.37 -21.90 5.49
CA SER A 132 -7.49 -22.53 4.79
C SER A 132 -7.05 -23.22 3.49
N ILE A 133 -6.03 -22.68 2.82
CA ILE A 133 -5.51 -23.19 1.54
C ILE A 133 -4.42 -24.26 1.76
N ALA A 134 -3.76 -24.29 2.92
CA ALA A 134 -2.74 -25.29 3.27
C ALA A 134 -3.14 -26.76 3.02
N PRO A 135 -4.35 -27.25 3.41
CA PRO A 135 -4.74 -28.63 3.12
C PRO A 135 -4.91 -28.90 1.62
N LEU A 136 -5.46 -27.95 0.86
CA LEU A 136 -5.62 -28.08 -0.59
C LEU A 136 -4.24 -28.14 -1.28
N LEU A 137 -3.32 -27.25 -0.89
CA LEU A 137 -1.93 -27.28 -1.36
C LEU A 137 -1.25 -28.61 -1.02
N LYS A 138 -1.46 -29.15 0.18
CA LYS A 138 -0.93 -30.46 0.57
C LYS A 138 -1.47 -31.57 -0.34
N THR A 139 -2.78 -31.59 -0.60
CA THR A 139 -3.41 -32.59 -1.48
C THR A 139 -2.92 -32.49 -2.92
N TYR A 140 -2.75 -31.27 -3.46
CA TYR A 140 -2.18 -31.06 -4.80
C TYR A 140 -0.72 -31.52 -4.89
N LEU A 141 0.09 -31.25 -3.86
CA LEU A 141 1.47 -31.71 -3.80
C LEU A 141 1.55 -33.23 -3.67
N GLU A 142 0.78 -33.86 -2.78
CA GLU A 142 0.74 -35.33 -2.66
C GLU A 142 0.27 -36.02 -3.95
N GLY A 143 -0.71 -35.44 -4.65
CA GLY A 143 -1.18 -35.95 -5.95
C GLY A 143 -0.12 -35.89 -7.05
N ASN A 144 0.71 -34.84 -7.11
CA ASN A 144 1.80 -34.72 -8.08
C ASN A 144 3.10 -35.44 -7.67
N MET A 145 3.30 -35.71 -6.37
CA MET A 145 4.50 -36.38 -5.85
C MET A 145 4.57 -37.87 -6.17
N VAL A 146 3.48 -38.50 -6.64
CA VAL A 146 3.49 -39.89 -7.11
C VAL A 146 4.30 -40.07 -8.41
N TYR A 147 4.63 -38.98 -9.13
CA TYR A 147 5.31 -39.07 -10.43
C TYR A 147 6.80 -38.69 -10.42
N ASN A 148 7.38 -38.17 -9.32
CA ASN A 148 8.79 -37.76 -9.30
C ASN A 148 9.52 -38.22 -8.02
N ASN A 149 10.29 -39.30 -8.16
CA ASN A 149 11.02 -39.94 -7.07
C ASN A 149 12.41 -39.31 -6.85
N HIS A 150 12.46 -38.06 -6.41
CA HIS A 150 13.67 -37.46 -5.84
C HIS A 150 13.45 -37.11 -4.36
N LYS A 151 14.04 -37.92 -3.48
CA LYS A 151 14.12 -37.71 -2.03
C LYS A 151 15.00 -36.47 -1.75
N SER A 152 14.43 -35.28 -1.79
CA SER A 152 15.17 -34.01 -1.68
C SER A 152 14.93 -33.30 -0.33
N ARG A 153 16.04 -32.79 0.22
CA ARG A 153 16.24 -32.12 1.52
C ARG A 153 15.56 -30.75 1.63
N HIS A 154 14.29 -30.65 1.26
CA HIS A 154 13.56 -29.37 1.20
C HIS A 154 13.41 -28.67 2.56
N GLY A 155 13.43 -29.43 3.67
CA GLY A 155 13.27 -28.87 5.03
C GLY A 155 14.38 -27.91 5.44
N LEU A 156 15.63 -28.21 5.08
CA LEU A 156 16.79 -27.34 5.34
C LEU A 156 16.80 -26.08 4.47
N ILE A 157 16.43 -26.24 3.20
CA ILE A 157 16.38 -25.12 2.24
C ILE A 157 15.29 -24.12 2.67
N ALA A 158 14.10 -24.60 3.03
CA ALA A 158 13.03 -23.73 3.52
C ALA A 158 13.39 -23.04 4.85
N GLY A 159 14.00 -23.77 5.79
CA GLY A 159 14.42 -23.23 7.09
C GLY A 159 15.49 -22.14 6.98
N SER A 160 16.46 -22.31 6.08
CA SER A 160 17.52 -21.32 5.84
C SER A 160 17.01 -20.04 5.17
N ILE A 161 16.09 -20.15 4.20
CA ILE A 161 15.45 -18.98 3.56
C ILE A 161 14.61 -18.21 4.59
N LEU A 162 13.78 -18.90 5.37
CA LEU A 162 12.96 -18.25 6.40
C LEU A 162 13.83 -17.57 7.46
N SER A 163 14.84 -18.26 7.99
CA SER A 163 15.70 -17.66 9.00
C SER A 163 16.53 -16.49 8.47
N SER A 164 17.01 -16.53 7.23
CA SER A 164 17.75 -15.40 6.66
C SER A 164 16.86 -14.18 6.50
N SER A 165 15.60 -14.36 6.08
CA SER A 165 14.63 -13.27 5.98
C SER A 165 14.32 -12.62 7.34
N VAL A 166 14.11 -13.44 8.38
CA VAL A 166 13.84 -12.96 9.75
C VAL A 166 15.06 -12.26 10.33
N PHE A 167 16.26 -12.78 10.08
CA PHE A 167 17.52 -12.18 10.53
C PHE A 167 17.74 -10.79 9.90
N ILE A 168 17.53 -10.67 8.58
CA ILE A 168 17.66 -9.40 7.86
C ILE A 168 16.62 -8.39 8.35
N GLY A 169 15.36 -8.80 8.51
CA GLY A 169 14.30 -7.93 9.03
C GLY A 169 14.59 -7.45 10.46
N SER A 170 15.12 -8.33 11.31
CA SER A 170 15.50 -8.00 12.69
C SER A 170 16.66 -7.01 12.75
N SER A 171 17.62 -7.11 11.82
CA SER A 171 18.74 -6.16 11.70
C SER A 171 18.27 -4.74 11.39
N ILE A 172 17.29 -4.57 10.50
CA ILE A 172 16.72 -3.25 10.14
C ILE A 172 15.99 -2.63 11.35
N ILE A 173 15.24 -3.44 12.11
CA ILE A 173 14.49 -2.96 13.27
C ILE A 173 15.42 -2.54 14.42
N MET A 174 16.66 -3.07 14.47
CA MET A 174 17.62 -2.81 15.54
C MET A 174 17.94 -1.33 15.73
N GLN A 175 17.86 -0.51 14.68
CA GLN A 175 18.11 0.93 14.76
C GLN A 175 17.00 1.70 15.49
N SER A 176 15.76 1.19 15.48
CA SER A 176 14.61 1.85 16.10
C SER A 176 14.31 1.32 17.50
N ASN A 177 14.33 -0.01 17.67
CA ASN A 177 14.02 -0.66 18.94
C ASN A 177 14.88 -1.91 19.13
N PRO A 178 15.92 -1.86 19.99
CA PRO A 178 16.83 -2.99 20.16
C PRO A 178 16.13 -4.21 20.74
N LEU A 179 15.10 -4.03 21.57
CA LEU A 179 14.38 -5.12 22.25
C LEU A 179 13.66 -6.05 21.25
N PHE A 180 12.96 -5.48 20.26
CA PHE A 180 12.29 -6.27 19.22
C PHE A 180 13.28 -6.99 18.29
N ALA A 181 14.43 -6.38 18.00
CA ALA A 181 15.47 -7.01 17.20
C ALA A 181 16.05 -8.28 17.86
N HIS A 182 16.28 -8.25 19.18
CA HIS A 182 16.78 -9.43 19.92
C HIS A 182 15.79 -10.60 19.88
N ILE A 183 14.48 -10.32 20.01
CA ILE A 183 13.44 -11.35 19.88
C ILE A 183 13.50 -11.99 18.49
N GLY A 184 13.62 -11.17 17.44
CA GLY A 184 13.72 -11.66 16.07
C GLY A 184 14.96 -12.54 15.82
N PHE A 185 16.12 -12.21 16.40
CA PHE A 185 17.31 -13.05 16.31
C PHE A 185 17.17 -14.40 17.05
N ILE A 186 16.49 -14.42 18.20
CA ILE A 186 16.17 -15.67 18.91
C ILE A 186 15.25 -16.56 18.07
N ILE A 187 14.25 -15.96 17.40
CA ILE A 187 13.35 -16.70 16.52
C ILE A 187 14.10 -17.28 15.31
N ALA A 188 14.97 -16.50 14.67
CA ALA A 188 15.76 -16.97 13.53
C ALA A 188 16.64 -18.19 13.91
N THR A 189 17.33 -18.11 15.04
CA THR A 189 18.17 -19.21 15.53
C THR A 189 17.35 -20.46 15.87
N ALA A 190 16.16 -20.29 16.46
CA ALA A 190 15.23 -21.40 16.71
C ALA A 190 14.72 -22.06 15.41
N ILE A 191 14.41 -21.28 14.36
CA ILE A 191 13.97 -21.81 13.06
C ILE A 191 15.07 -22.66 12.41
N ILE A 192 16.32 -22.18 12.36
CA ILE A 192 17.44 -22.98 11.82
C ILE A 192 17.66 -24.23 12.65
N GLY A 193 17.69 -24.10 13.99
CA GLY A 193 17.91 -25.23 14.88
C GLY A 193 16.85 -26.32 14.72
N SER A 194 15.57 -25.95 14.62
CA SER A 194 14.48 -26.89 14.39
C SER A 194 14.55 -27.54 13.00
N SER A 195 14.89 -26.77 11.97
CA SER A 195 15.06 -27.27 10.59
C SER A 195 16.18 -28.31 10.49
N ILE A 196 17.32 -28.07 11.15
CA ILE A 196 18.44 -29.02 11.22
C ILE A 196 18.04 -30.30 11.98
N LEU A 197 17.30 -30.14 13.08
CA LEU A 197 16.85 -31.28 13.88
C LEU A 197 15.88 -32.18 13.09
N ILE A 198 14.97 -31.58 12.32
CA ILE A 198 14.02 -32.32 11.47
C ILE A 198 14.75 -33.07 10.33
N ASP A 199 15.79 -32.50 9.72
CA ASP A 199 16.57 -33.20 8.69
C ASP A 199 17.41 -34.35 9.27
N ARG A 200 17.80 -34.26 10.55
CA ARG A 200 18.58 -35.30 11.23
C ARG A 200 17.77 -36.53 11.62
N PHE A 201 16.46 -36.38 11.84
CA PHE A 201 15.55 -37.44 12.27
C PHE A 201 14.78 -38.13 11.13
N ARG A 202 15.03 -37.80 9.86
CA ARG A 202 14.31 -38.30 8.67
C ARG A 202 15.22 -39.05 7.68
#